data_AF-A0AAV3NH92-F1
#
_entry.id   AF-A0AAV3NH92-F1
#
_cell.length_a   1.000
_cell.length_b   1.000
_cell.length_c   1.000
_cell.angle_alpha   90.00
_cell.angle_beta   90.00
_cell.angle_gamma   90.00
#
_symmetry.space_group_name_H-M   'P 1'
#
loop_
_entity.id
_entity.type
_entity.pdbx_description
1 polymer ?
#
loop_
_entity_poly.entity_id
_entity_poly.type
_entity_poly.pdbx_seq_one_letter_code
_entity_poly.pdbx_strand_id
1 'polypeptide(L)'
;MGQTNTDLLSTLAANHLFLAQFEPFRATLRTLRAQNPDIARSILQTIVSKGGRFESVLWSGSCASPALLTFMCTLELVQLNDATLHLWSFDKESLKLRAEFLLYVELIRVRVLENSRRNAELDDDEGDYDQGVKNEGLEKCLRVLERLSGLGLSRIKGNLIVEDDGGEADGGGEGLGEEEIMCLRSAILDSADVFDVLCSNIKQQVGWMGNEEVGEETSMAIMVRSGGRGRELEDKVMKMIQKCVQIVHLDDMKERLEKGDVDGAVLRLRFFHLSYGVEEHEYRYVHEDCLVLN
;
A
#
# COMPACT_ATOMS: atom_id res chain seq x y z
N MET A 1 -24.28 -19.15 -34.57
CA MET A 1 -23.26 -18.10 -34.81
C MET A 1 -21.95 -18.62 -34.26
N GLY A 2 -20.88 -18.61 -35.05
CA GLY A 2 -19.56 -19.05 -34.59
C GLY A 2 -18.98 -18.01 -33.63
N GLN A 3 -18.47 -18.45 -32.48
CA GLN A 3 -17.79 -17.59 -31.51
C GLN A 3 -16.56 -16.96 -32.19
N THR A 4 -16.38 -15.64 -32.08
CA THR A 4 -15.20 -15.01 -32.67
C THR A 4 -13.96 -15.40 -31.85
N ASN A 5 -12.77 -15.40 -32.48
CA ASN A 5 -11.53 -15.75 -31.79
C ASN A 5 -11.28 -14.86 -30.55
N THR A 6 -11.69 -13.60 -30.64
CA THR A 6 -11.65 -12.62 -29.55
C THR A 6 -12.56 -13.00 -28.38
N ASP A 7 -13.77 -13.50 -28.66
CA ASP A 7 -14.69 -13.96 -27.62
C ASP A 7 -14.11 -15.17 -26.89
N LEU A 8 -13.52 -16.12 -27.63
CA LEU A 8 -12.87 -17.30 -27.05
C LEU A 8 -11.69 -16.91 -26.14
N LEU A 9 -10.82 -16.00 -26.59
CA LEU A 9 -9.70 -15.50 -25.80
C LEU A 9 -10.16 -14.74 -24.56
N SER A 10 -11.25 -13.99 -24.66
CA SER A 10 -11.83 -13.26 -23.51
C SER A 10 -12.40 -14.23 -22.47
N THR A 11 -13.11 -15.28 -22.90
CA THR A 11 -13.59 -16.36 -22.02
C THR A 11 -12.42 -17.10 -21.37
N LEU A 12 -11.37 -17.42 -22.14
CA LEU A 12 -10.19 -18.11 -21.60
C LEU A 12 -9.46 -17.25 -20.56
N ALA A 13 -9.33 -15.93 -20.81
CA ALA A 13 -8.75 -15.00 -19.86
C ALA A 13 -9.58 -14.94 -18.57
N ALA A 14 -10.91 -14.87 -18.66
CA ALA A 14 -11.79 -14.91 -17.50
C ALA A 14 -11.64 -16.20 -16.68
N ASN A 15 -11.51 -17.35 -17.33
CA ASN A 15 -11.30 -18.64 -16.65
C ASN A 15 -9.96 -18.69 -15.91
N HIS A 16 -8.87 -18.23 -16.53
CA HIS A 16 -7.56 -18.19 -15.85
C HIS A 16 -7.53 -17.17 -14.71
N LEU A 17 -8.23 -16.04 -14.85
CA LEU A 17 -8.43 -15.08 -13.77
C LEU A 17 -9.20 -15.69 -12.60
N PHE A 18 -10.31 -16.39 -12.89
CA PHE A 18 -11.12 -17.10 -11.89
C PHE A 18 -10.29 -18.11 -11.07
N LEU A 19 -9.35 -18.80 -11.71
CA LEU A 19 -8.45 -19.76 -11.05
C LEU A 19 -7.17 -19.13 -10.47
N ALA A 20 -7.04 -17.80 -10.51
CA ALA A 20 -5.84 -17.06 -10.12
C ALA A 20 -4.54 -17.59 -10.78
N GLN A 21 -4.63 -18.07 -12.02
CA GLN A 21 -3.52 -18.60 -12.82
C GLN A 21 -2.89 -17.48 -13.64
N PHE A 22 -2.01 -16.69 -13.01
CA PHE A 22 -1.56 -15.44 -13.61
C PHE A 22 -0.77 -15.61 -14.92
N GLU A 23 0.16 -16.56 -15.03
CA GLU A 23 0.96 -16.72 -16.26
C GLU A 23 0.12 -17.19 -17.47
N PRO A 24 -0.79 -18.18 -17.34
CA PRO A 24 -1.75 -18.50 -18.41
C PRO A 24 -2.68 -17.32 -18.77
N PHE A 25 -3.16 -16.58 -17.76
CA PHE A 25 -3.94 -15.36 -17.96
C PHE A 25 -3.17 -14.32 -18.77
N ARG A 26 -1.92 -14.05 -18.39
CA ARG A 26 -1.01 -13.12 -19.06
C ARG A 26 -0.73 -13.51 -20.51
N ALA A 27 -0.47 -14.80 -20.77
CA ALA A 27 -0.26 -15.29 -22.13
C ALA A 27 -1.50 -15.09 -23.01
N THR A 28 -2.69 -15.34 -22.45
CA THR A 28 -3.97 -15.11 -23.11
C THR A 28 -4.18 -13.62 -23.40
N LEU A 29 -3.92 -12.75 -22.43
CA LEU A 29 -4.00 -11.30 -22.61
C LEU A 29 -3.04 -10.78 -23.68
N ARG A 30 -1.82 -11.31 -23.78
CA ARG A 30 -0.87 -10.89 -24.83
C ARG A 30 -1.33 -11.29 -26.22
N THR A 31 -1.94 -12.47 -26.34
CA THR A 31 -2.55 -12.93 -27.59
C THR A 31 -3.76 -12.06 -27.95
N LEU A 32 -4.61 -11.76 -26.97
CA LEU A 32 -5.74 -10.86 -27.12
C LEU A 32 -5.30 -9.45 -27.53
N ARG A 33 -4.25 -8.92 -26.89
CA ARG A 33 -3.66 -7.60 -27.19
C ARG A 33 -3.20 -7.48 -28.65
N ALA A 34 -2.64 -8.55 -29.22
CA ALA A 34 -2.21 -8.56 -30.62
C ALA A 34 -3.38 -8.53 -31.61
N GLN A 35 -4.57 -9.00 -31.21
CA GLN A 35 -5.76 -9.04 -32.06
C GLN A 35 -6.70 -7.86 -31.83
N ASN A 36 -6.90 -7.49 -30.57
CA ASN A 36 -7.74 -6.39 -30.12
C ASN A 36 -7.14 -5.76 -28.84
N PRO A 37 -6.31 -4.72 -28.99
CA PRO A 37 -5.65 -4.07 -27.84
C PRO A 37 -6.63 -3.34 -26.92
N ASP A 38 -7.80 -2.93 -27.42
CA ASP A 38 -8.79 -2.19 -26.63
C ASP A 38 -9.48 -3.09 -25.61
N ILE A 39 -9.81 -4.34 -25.99
CA ILE A 39 -10.38 -5.31 -25.05
C ILE A 39 -9.35 -5.71 -24.00
N ALA A 40 -8.11 -5.99 -24.40
CA ALA A 40 -7.04 -6.31 -23.46
C ALA A 40 -6.81 -5.16 -22.46
N ARG A 41 -6.83 -3.91 -22.94
CA ARG A 41 -6.75 -2.71 -22.11
C ARG A 41 -7.92 -2.64 -21.14
N SER A 42 -9.14 -2.81 -21.62
CA SER A 42 -10.35 -2.73 -20.80
C SER A 42 -10.34 -3.76 -19.67
N ILE A 43 -9.97 -5.01 -19.95
CA ILE A 43 -9.83 -6.07 -18.94
C ILE A 43 -8.82 -5.67 -17.86
N LEU A 44 -7.62 -5.24 -18.27
CA LEU A 44 -6.57 -4.82 -17.34
C LEU A 44 -6.97 -3.60 -16.52
N GLN A 45 -7.58 -2.60 -17.16
CA GLN A 45 -8.10 -1.39 -16.51
C GLN A 45 -9.15 -1.74 -15.46
N THR A 46 -10.10 -2.63 -15.76
CA THR A 46 -11.12 -3.09 -14.82
C THR A 46 -10.52 -3.81 -13.61
N ILE A 47 -9.54 -4.71 -13.84
CA ILE A 47 -8.88 -5.43 -12.74
C ILE A 47 -8.15 -4.44 -11.83
N VAL A 48 -7.36 -3.53 -12.40
CA VAL A 48 -6.57 -2.57 -11.64
C VAL A 48 -7.45 -1.57 -10.91
N SER A 49 -8.53 -1.06 -11.52
CA SER A 49 -9.45 -0.11 -10.88
C SER A 49 -10.23 -0.72 -9.72
N LYS A 50 -10.42 -2.05 -9.73
CA LYS A 50 -11.03 -2.80 -8.62
C LYS A 50 -10.00 -3.22 -7.56
N GLY A 51 -8.72 -2.89 -7.72
CA GLY A 51 -7.66 -3.38 -6.85
C GLY A 51 -7.61 -4.91 -6.80
N GLY A 52 -7.93 -5.57 -7.92
CA GLY A 52 -7.94 -7.03 -8.02
C GLY A 52 -9.00 -7.70 -7.15
N ARG A 53 -9.90 -6.95 -6.50
CA ARG A 53 -10.91 -7.48 -5.59
C ARG A 53 -12.10 -8.01 -6.40
N PHE A 54 -12.11 -9.32 -6.59
CA PHE A 54 -13.19 -10.07 -7.22
C PHE A 54 -13.62 -11.20 -6.27
N GLU A 55 -14.91 -11.25 -5.94
CA GLU A 55 -15.45 -12.26 -5.00
C GLU A 55 -15.34 -13.69 -5.53
N SER A 56 -15.36 -13.85 -6.85
CA SER A 56 -15.35 -15.15 -7.52
C SER A 56 -13.96 -15.75 -7.72
N VAL A 57 -12.87 -15.03 -7.43
CA VAL A 57 -11.52 -15.53 -7.71
C VAL A 57 -11.08 -16.54 -6.66
N LEU A 58 -10.67 -17.72 -7.12
CA LEU A 58 -10.05 -18.78 -6.33
C LEU A 58 -8.55 -18.52 -6.23
N TRP A 59 -8.14 -17.77 -5.21
CA TRP A 59 -6.74 -17.42 -4.97
C TRP A 59 -5.84 -18.66 -4.91
N SER A 60 -4.67 -18.57 -5.52
CA SER A 60 -3.75 -19.71 -5.70
C SER A 60 -2.31 -19.31 -5.37
N GLY A 61 -1.40 -20.29 -5.28
CA GLY A 61 0.02 -20.00 -5.06
C GLY A 61 0.66 -19.12 -6.15
N SER A 62 0.14 -19.12 -7.38
CA SER A 62 0.64 -18.25 -8.46
C SER A 62 0.16 -16.80 -8.37
N CYS A 63 -0.93 -16.55 -7.62
CA CYS A 63 -1.45 -15.23 -7.36
C CYS A 63 -2.28 -15.30 -6.07
N ALA A 64 -1.61 -15.02 -4.95
CA ALA A 64 -2.13 -15.32 -3.62
C ALA A 64 -3.08 -14.24 -3.06
N SER A 65 -3.11 -13.05 -3.65
CA SER A 65 -3.90 -11.93 -3.12
C SER A 65 -4.39 -10.97 -4.21
N PRO A 66 -5.46 -10.21 -3.94
CA PRO A 66 -5.92 -9.11 -4.80
C PRO A 66 -4.84 -8.06 -5.08
N ALA A 67 -4.03 -7.72 -4.08
CA ALA A 67 -2.96 -6.72 -4.22
C ALA A 67 -1.88 -7.19 -5.21
N LEU A 68 -1.49 -8.47 -5.13
CA LEU A 68 -0.53 -9.06 -6.07
C LEU A 68 -1.11 -9.09 -7.49
N LEU A 69 -2.38 -9.49 -7.65
CA LEU A 69 -3.06 -9.44 -8.95
C LEU A 69 -3.06 -8.01 -9.53
N THR A 70 -3.38 -7.02 -8.71
CA THR A 70 -3.39 -5.59 -9.10
C THR A 70 -2.03 -5.16 -9.61
N PHE A 71 -0.97 -5.47 -8.87
CA PHE A 71 0.39 -5.10 -9.22
C PHE A 71 0.81 -5.76 -10.54
N MET A 72 0.62 -7.07 -10.67
CA MET A 72 1.03 -7.78 -11.89
C MET A 72 0.22 -7.34 -13.13
N CYS A 73 -1.09 -7.11 -12.97
CA CYS A 73 -1.92 -6.53 -14.05
C CYS A 73 -1.49 -5.10 -14.39
N THR A 74 -1.10 -4.29 -13.41
CA THR A 74 -0.54 -2.96 -13.65
C THR A 74 0.72 -3.04 -14.50
N LEU A 75 1.62 -3.98 -14.23
CA LEU A 75 2.85 -4.18 -15.03
C LEU A 75 2.56 -4.54 -16.50
N GLU A 76 1.50 -5.30 -16.78
CA GLU A 76 1.10 -5.58 -18.16
C GLU A 76 0.35 -4.41 -18.80
N LEU A 77 -0.43 -3.65 -18.01
CA LEU A 77 -1.19 -2.49 -18.46
C LEU A 77 -0.26 -1.36 -18.92
N VAL A 78 0.77 -1.03 -18.15
CA VAL A 78 1.69 0.09 -18.47
C VAL A 78 2.50 -0.13 -19.75
N GLN A 79 2.60 -1.38 -20.24
CA GLN A 79 3.22 -1.71 -21.53
C GLN A 79 2.37 -1.26 -22.73
N LEU A 80 1.09 -0.91 -22.54
CA LEU A 80 0.24 -0.35 -23.58
C LEU A 80 0.48 1.16 -23.70
N ASN A 81 0.45 1.71 -24.93
CA ASN A 81 0.70 3.14 -25.18
C ASN A 81 -0.27 4.03 -24.38
N ASP A 82 -1.53 3.64 -24.27
CA ASP A 82 -2.63 4.42 -23.65
C ASP A 82 -3.17 3.80 -22.35
N ALA A 83 -2.28 3.24 -21.53
CA ALA A 83 -2.61 2.49 -20.30
C ALA A 83 -3.62 3.19 -19.37
N THR A 84 -3.46 4.51 -19.16
CA THR A 84 -4.29 5.28 -18.23
C THR A 84 -5.43 6.06 -18.89
N LEU A 85 -5.48 6.05 -20.23
CA LEU A 85 -6.43 6.86 -21.00
C LEU A 85 -7.88 6.50 -20.64
N HIS A 86 -8.73 7.52 -20.60
CA HIS A 86 -10.17 7.48 -20.27
C HIS A 86 -10.54 7.14 -18.83
N LEU A 87 -9.65 6.55 -18.05
CA LEU A 87 -9.96 6.03 -16.72
C LEU A 87 -9.34 6.84 -15.58
N TRP A 88 -8.06 7.19 -15.71
CA TRP A 88 -7.33 7.91 -14.68
C TRP A 88 -6.85 9.27 -15.19
N SER A 89 -6.81 10.25 -14.28
CA SER A 89 -6.27 11.59 -14.54
C SER A 89 -4.75 11.68 -14.33
N PHE A 90 -4.11 10.57 -13.94
CA PHE A 90 -2.69 10.49 -13.64
C PHE A 90 -1.95 9.55 -14.60
N ASP A 91 -0.62 9.65 -14.62
CA ASP A 91 0.24 8.92 -15.54
C ASP A 91 0.52 7.46 -15.11
N LYS A 92 1.29 6.74 -15.94
CA LYS A 92 1.64 5.33 -15.74
C LYS A 92 2.48 5.10 -14.48
N GLU A 93 3.41 6.01 -14.17
CA GLU A 93 4.26 5.89 -12.98
C GLU A 93 3.43 6.09 -11.71
N SER A 94 2.52 7.06 -11.72
CA SER A 94 1.58 7.30 -10.65
C SER A 94 0.60 6.13 -10.46
N LEU A 95 0.18 5.45 -11.54
CA LEU A 95 -0.60 4.21 -11.44
C LEU A 95 0.22 3.09 -10.78
N LYS A 96 1.48 2.92 -11.21
CA LYS A 96 2.41 1.92 -10.67
C LYS A 96 2.64 2.13 -9.17
N LEU A 97 2.93 3.36 -8.74
CA LEU A 97 3.13 3.70 -7.33
C LEU A 97 1.91 3.34 -6.47
N ARG A 98 0.69 3.60 -6.96
CA ARG A 98 -0.55 3.25 -6.23
C ARG A 98 -0.77 1.74 -6.13
N ALA A 99 -0.42 0.99 -7.18
CA ALA A 99 -0.49 -0.47 -7.16
C ALA A 99 0.57 -1.07 -6.21
N GLU A 100 1.79 -0.51 -6.20
CA GLU A 100 2.86 -0.89 -5.27
C GLU A 100 2.47 -0.62 -3.81
N PHE A 101 1.81 0.52 -3.53
CA PHE A 101 1.31 0.82 -2.19
C PHE A 101 0.40 -0.30 -1.66
N LEU A 102 -0.56 -0.76 -2.46
CA LEU A 102 -1.43 -1.88 -2.10
C LEU A 102 -0.62 -3.17 -1.85
N LEU A 103 0.40 -3.43 -2.66
CA LEU A 103 1.27 -4.59 -2.50
C LEU A 103 2.10 -4.51 -1.21
N TYR A 104 2.65 -3.36 -0.85
CA TYR A 104 3.42 -3.18 0.38
C TYR A 104 2.55 -3.33 1.62
N VAL A 105 1.33 -2.78 1.62
CA VAL A 105 0.37 -2.98 2.72
C VAL A 105 0.02 -4.46 2.88
N GLU A 106 -0.21 -5.18 1.78
CA GLU A 106 -0.45 -6.63 1.82
C GLU A 106 0.77 -7.41 2.33
N LEU A 107 1.98 -7.02 1.93
CA LEU A 107 3.22 -7.65 2.41
C LEU A 107 3.38 -7.47 3.92
N ILE A 108 3.10 -6.28 4.44
CA ILE A 108 3.10 -6.00 5.88
C ILE A 108 2.06 -6.88 6.59
N ARG A 109 0.84 -6.97 6.04
CA ARG A 109 -0.23 -7.82 6.57
C ARG A 109 0.17 -9.28 6.67
N VAL A 110 0.79 -9.83 5.62
CA VAL A 110 1.31 -11.21 5.63
C VAL A 110 2.36 -11.38 6.72
N ARG A 111 3.34 -10.46 6.84
CA ARG A 111 4.38 -10.54 7.87
C ARG A 111 3.82 -10.44 9.30
N VAL A 112 2.82 -9.59 9.53
CA VAL A 112 2.12 -9.49 10.83
C VAL A 112 1.44 -10.81 11.20
N LEU A 113 0.74 -11.44 10.26
CA LEU A 113 0.09 -12.74 10.48
C LEU A 113 1.12 -13.85 10.72
N GLU A 114 2.23 -13.86 9.99
CA GLU A 114 3.31 -14.83 10.19
C GLU A 114 3.98 -14.66 11.56
N ASN A 115 4.27 -13.43 11.99
CA ASN A 115 4.87 -13.16 13.29
C ASN A 115 3.94 -13.57 14.43
N SER A 116 2.64 -13.31 14.30
CA SER A 116 1.66 -13.81 15.27
C SER A 116 1.65 -15.34 15.36
N ARG A 117 1.73 -16.04 14.23
CA ARG A 117 1.80 -17.52 14.23
C ARG A 117 3.09 -18.02 14.89
N ARG A 118 4.23 -17.41 14.57
CA ARG A 118 5.53 -17.76 15.18
C ARG A 118 5.51 -17.58 16.69
N ASN A 119 4.91 -16.50 17.19
CA ASN A 119 4.82 -16.24 18.63
C ASN A 119 3.90 -17.27 19.32
N ALA A 120 2.77 -17.62 18.70
CA ALA A 120 1.87 -18.65 19.23
C ALA A 120 2.54 -20.04 19.33
N GLU A 121 3.47 -20.38 18.43
CA GLU A 121 4.24 -21.63 18.48
C GLU A 121 5.31 -21.65 19.59
N LEU A 122 5.73 -20.47 20.08
CA LEU A 122 6.74 -20.33 21.15
C LEU A 122 6.12 -20.22 22.54
N ASP A 123 4.86 -19.78 22.62
CA ASP A 123 4.18 -19.40 23.87
C ASP A 123 3.23 -20.50 24.41
N ASP A 124 3.42 -21.78 24.04
CA ASP A 124 2.63 -22.94 24.51
C ASP A 124 2.64 -23.13 26.06
N ASP A 125 3.37 -22.29 26.81
CA ASP A 125 3.52 -22.30 28.27
C ASP A 125 2.99 -21.02 28.99
N GLU A 126 2.45 -20.03 28.26
CA GLU A 126 1.89 -18.79 28.85
C GLU A 126 0.39 -18.90 29.18
N GLY A 127 -0.04 -18.22 30.26
CA GLY A 127 -1.42 -18.30 30.76
C GLY A 127 -2.45 -17.56 29.89
N ASP A 128 -3.71 -18.01 29.97
CA ASP A 128 -4.89 -17.55 29.19
C ASP A 128 -5.08 -16.02 29.10
N TYR A 129 -4.63 -15.27 30.13
CA TYR A 129 -4.73 -13.81 30.16
C TYR A 129 -3.78 -13.09 29.19
N ASP A 130 -2.56 -13.58 28.97
CA ASP A 130 -1.58 -12.89 28.09
C ASP A 130 -1.92 -13.10 26.61
N GLN A 131 -2.44 -14.28 26.28
CA GLN A 131 -2.94 -14.62 24.95
C GLN A 131 -4.10 -13.71 24.50
N GLY A 132 -4.98 -13.32 25.43
CA GLY A 132 -6.08 -12.39 25.17
C GLY A 132 -5.60 -10.98 24.75
N VAL A 133 -4.55 -10.47 25.41
CA VAL A 133 -3.97 -9.15 25.11
C VAL A 133 -3.22 -9.16 23.76
N LYS A 134 -2.47 -10.23 23.47
CA LYS A 134 -1.79 -10.43 22.18
C LYS A 134 -2.77 -10.46 21.01
N ASN A 135 -3.91 -11.15 21.19
CA ASN A 135 -4.97 -11.21 20.18
C ASN A 135 -5.63 -9.85 19.95
N GLU A 136 -5.89 -9.06 20.99
CA GLU A 136 -6.45 -7.71 20.86
C GLU A 136 -5.49 -6.78 20.10
N GLY A 137 -4.18 -6.87 20.37
CA GLY A 137 -3.15 -6.12 19.63
C GLY A 137 -3.08 -6.50 18.14
N LEU A 138 -3.16 -7.80 17.85
CA LEU A 138 -3.19 -8.31 16.48
C LEU A 138 -4.42 -7.81 15.71
N GLU A 139 -5.60 -7.88 16.33
CA GLU A 139 -6.85 -7.42 15.70
C GLU A 139 -6.79 -5.92 15.37
N LYS A 140 -6.25 -5.10 16.29
CA LYS A 140 -6.01 -3.68 16.04
C LYS A 140 -5.07 -3.46 14.85
N CYS A 141 -3.96 -4.19 14.77
CA CYS A 141 -3.02 -4.09 13.64
C CYS A 141 -3.70 -4.44 12.32
N LEU A 142 -4.44 -5.56 12.27
CA LEU A 142 -5.13 -6.00 11.06
C LEU A 142 -6.21 -5.01 10.61
N ARG A 143 -6.93 -4.40 11.56
CA ARG A 143 -7.92 -3.35 11.26
C ARG A 143 -7.28 -2.12 10.64
N VAL A 144 -6.14 -1.67 11.16
CA VAL A 144 -5.39 -0.53 10.61
C VAL A 144 -4.91 -0.86 9.19
N LEU A 145 -4.36 -2.05 8.97
CA LEU A 145 -3.89 -2.49 7.66
C LEU A 145 -5.04 -2.62 6.63
N GLU A 146 -6.23 -3.05 7.05
CA GLU A 146 -7.41 -3.08 6.18
C GLU A 146 -7.82 -1.66 5.77
N ARG A 147 -7.82 -0.71 6.72
CA ARG A 147 -8.10 0.71 6.42
C ARG A 147 -7.05 1.31 5.49
N LEU A 148 -5.77 0.98 5.66
CA LEU A 148 -4.70 1.37 4.73
C LEU A 148 -4.88 0.75 3.35
N SER A 149 -5.30 -0.51 3.27
CA SER A 149 -5.64 -1.16 1.99
C SER A 149 -6.83 -0.45 1.31
N GLY A 150 -7.84 -0.06 2.09
CA GLY A 150 -8.95 0.78 1.63
C GLY A 150 -8.51 2.14 1.09
N LEU A 151 -7.58 2.82 1.78
CA LEU A 151 -6.97 4.08 1.32
C LEU A 151 -6.19 3.89 0.00
N GLY A 152 -5.43 2.79 -0.14
CA GLY A 152 -4.77 2.47 -1.40
C GLY A 152 -5.76 2.25 -2.55
N LEU A 153 -6.86 1.56 -2.24
CA LEU A 153 -7.92 1.27 -3.20
C LEU A 153 -8.66 2.54 -3.63
N SER A 154 -9.00 3.45 -2.71
CA SER A 154 -9.66 4.71 -3.06
C SER A 154 -8.81 5.54 -4.03
N ARG A 155 -7.49 5.51 -3.85
CA ARG A 155 -6.54 6.23 -4.71
C ARG A 155 -6.34 5.60 -6.08
N ILE A 156 -6.45 4.27 -6.20
CA ILE A 156 -6.32 3.56 -7.48
C ILE A 156 -7.64 3.46 -8.24
N LYS A 157 -8.79 3.61 -7.59
CA LYS A 157 -10.09 3.65 -8.27
C LYS A 157 -10.07 4.77 -9.31
N GLY A 158 -10.34 4.42 -10.56
CA GLY A 158 -10.46 5.41 -11.64
C GLY A 158 -11.80 6.12 -11.61
N ASN A 159 -11.99 7.09 -12.50
CA ASN A 159 -13.22 7.88 -12.61
C ASN A 159 -14.40 7.10 -13.22
N LEU A 160 -14.48 5.78 -13.00
CA LEU A 160 -15.58 4.97 -13.53
C LEU A 160 -16.89 5.45 -12.89
N ILE A 161 -17.84 5.80 -13.75
CA ILE A 161 -19.25 5.86 -13.40
C ILE A 161 -19.70 4.40 -13.25
N VAL A 162 -19.37 3.76 -12.12
CA VAL A 162 -20.02 2.50 -11.76
C VAL A 162 -21.24 2.90 -10.94
N GLU A 163 -22.40 2.42 -11.37
CA GLU A 163 -23.61 2.46 -10.55
C GLU A 163 -23.25 1.94 -9.16
N ASP A 164 -23.46 2.79 -8.17
CA ASP A 164 -23.22 2.52 -6.76
C ASP A 164 -24.12 1.34 -6.37
N ASP A 165 -23.60 0.12 -6.48
CA ASP A 165 -24.25 -1.07 -5.98
C ASP A 165 -24.10 -1.04 -4.46
N GLY A 166 -24.93 -0.21 -3.82
CA GLY A 166 -25.51 -0.34 -2.49
C GLY A 166 -24.64 -0.81 -1.32
N GLY A 167 -23.32 -0.79 -1.44
CA GLY A 167 -22.38 -1.14 -0.40
C GLY A 167 -22.23 0.06 0.48
N GLU A 168 -22.98 0.07 1.57
CA GLU A 168 -22.87 1.01 2.68
C GLU A 168 -21.41 1.48 2.81
N ALA A 169 -21.21 2.79 2.69
CA ALA A 169 -20.03 3.44 3.24
C ALA A 169 -20.07 3.22 4.75
N ASP A 170 -19.72 2.01 5.17
CA ASP A 170 -19.76 1.56 6.54
C ASP A 170 -18.68 2.34 7.30
N GLY A 171 -19.13 3.10 8.30
CA GLY A 171 -18.28 3.63 9.36
C GLY A 171 -17.38 4.82 9.00
N GLY A 172 -17.96 6.02 9.00
CA GLY A 172 -17.30 7.20 9.59
C GLY A 172 -16.21 7.88 8.77
N GLY A 173 -16.46 9.13 8.39
CA GLY A 173 -15.47 10.06 7.82
C GLY A 173 -14.34 10.48 8.78
N GLU A 174 -13.94 9.62 9.73
CA GLU A 174 -12.73 9.80 10.53
C GLU A 174 -11.57 9.14 9.78
N GLY A 175 -10.61 9.97 9.35
CA GLY A 175 -9.33 9.46 8.83
C GLY A 175 -8.58 8.68 9.91
N LEU A 176 -7.63 7.83 9.50
CA LEU A 176 -6.73 7.16 10.43
C LEU A 176 -5.98 8.20 11.28
N GLY A 177 -6.07 8.06 12.60
CA GLY A 177 -5.33 8.89 13.55
C GLY A 177 -3.89 8.39 13.80
N GLU A 178 -3.06 9.25 14.39
CA GLU A 178 -1.66 8.93 14.74
C GLU A 178 -1.61 7.76 15.73
N GLU A 179 -2.44 7.78 16.77
CA GLU A 179 -2.55 6.70 17.76
C GLU A 179 -2.97 5.35 17.14
N GLU A 180 -3.83 5.36 16.12
CA GLU A 180 -4.23 4.14 15.43
C GLU A 180 -3.06 3.57 14.63
N ILE A 181 -2.33 4.40 13.89
CA ILE A 181 -1.15 3.96 13.12
C ILE A 181 -0.05 3.45 14.07
N MET A 182 0.10 4.06 15.25
CA MET A 182 1.07 3.62 16.26
C MET A 182 0.79 2.21 16.81
N CYS A 183 -0.41 1.64 16.61
CA CYS A 183 -0.66 0.23 16.87
C CYS A 183 0.27 -0.69 16.05
N LEU A 184 0.76 -0.23 14.90
CA LEU A 184 1.70 -0.95 14.04
C LEU A 184 3.16 -0.88 14.53
N ARG A 185 3.46 -0.32 15.71
CA ARG A 185 4.83 -0.14 16.21
C ARG A 185 5.69 -1.41 16.08
N SER A 186 5.21 -2.55 16.56
CA SER A 186 5.95 -3.81 16.44
C SER A 186 6.14 -4.23 14.98
N ALA A 187 5.11 -4.11 14.15
CA ALA A 187 5.18 -4.42 12.73
C ALA A 187 6.20 -3.53 11.98
N ILE A 188 6.29 -2.25 12.35
CA ILE A 188 7.27 -1.29 11.81
C ILE A 188 8.69 -1.73 12.14
N LEU A 189 8.95 -2.16 13.37
CA LEU A 189 10.28 -2.61 13.78
C LEU A 189 10.67 -3.95 13.15
N ASP A 190 9.72 -4.89 13.05
CA ASP A 190 9.91 -6.23 12.48
C ASP A 190 10.07 -6.21 10.95
N SER A 191 9.46 -5.24 10.29
CA SER A 191 9.43 -5.10 8.81
C SER A 191 9.92 -3.74 8.34
N ALA A 192 10.94 -3.20 9.01
CA ALA A 192 11.48 -1.87 8.76
C ALA A 192 11.86 -1.62 7.30
N ASP A 193 12.37 -2.66 6.61
CA ASP A 193 12.68 -2.64 5.18
C ASP A 193 11.44 -2.35 4.31
N VAL A 194 10.30 -2.98 4.60
CA VAL A 194 9.07 -2.80 3.83
C VAL A 194 8.44 -1.45 4.14
N PHE A 195 8.47 -1.02 5.40
CA PHE A 195 7.99 0.31 5.78
C PHE A 195 8.84 1.44 5.17
N ASP A 196 10.16 1.28 5.06
CA ASP A 196 11.03 2.24 4.39
C ASP A 196 10.65 2.42 2.91
N VAL A 197 10.48 1.29 2.19
CA VAL A 197 10.04 1.32 0.80
C VAL A 197 8.62 1.88 0.65
N LEU A 198 7.71 1.54 1.57
CA LEU A 198 6.37 2.12 1.63
C LEU A 198 6.42 3.64 1.81
N CYS A 199 7.25 4.14 2.74
CA CYS A 199 7.41 5.57 2.96
C CYS A 199 8.03 6.29 1.75
N SER A 200 8.99 5.67 1.07
CA SER A 200 9.54 6.18 -0.19
C SER A 200 8.49 6.24 -1.30
N ASN A 201 7.66 5.20 -1.43
CA ASN A 201 6.53 5.18 -2.35
C ASN A 201 5.52 6.29 -2.04
N ILE A 202 5.17 6.47 -0.77
CA ILE A 202 4.29 7.56 -0.32
C ILE A 202 4.87 8.92 -0.72
N LYS A 203 6.17 9.16 -0.45
CA LYS A 203 6.85 10.41 -0.81
C LYS A 203 6.69 10.73 -2.30
N GLN A 204 6.80 9.73 -3.16
CA GLN A 204 6.63 9.90 -4.61
C GLN A 204 5.17 10.15 -5.02
N GLN A 205 4.19 9.64 -4.26
CA GLN A 205 2.78 9.87 -4.54
C GLN A 205 2.26 11.25 -4.12
N VAL A 206 2.65 11.73 -2.93
CA VAL A 206 2.07 12.96 -2.33
C VAL A 206 3.02 14.15 -2.31
N GLY A 207 4.31 13.92 -2.58
CA GLY A 207 5.36 14.94 -2.49
C GLY A 207 5.56 15.47 -1.06
N TRP A 208 6.71 16.12 -0.84
CA TRP A 208 6.86 17.02 0.31
C TRP A 208 6.58 18.44 -0.12
N MET A 209 5.51 19.03 0.40
CA MET A 209 5.34 20.48 0.40
C MET A 209 6.17 20.98 1.59
N GLY A 210 7.47 21.09 1.37
CA GLY A 210 8.46 21.40 2.40
C GLY A 210 9.69 22.03 1.75
N ASN A 211 9.43 23.05 0.94
CA ASN A 211 10.25 24.24 0.69
C ASN A 211 9.61 24.99 -0.49
N GLU A 212 9.32 26.27 -0.28
CA GLU A 212 9.00 27.22 -1.33
C GLU A 212 10.12 27.24 -2.38
N GLU A 213 9.79 27.69 -3.60
CA GLU A 213 10.65 27.83 -4.79
C GLU A 213 10.59 26.73 -5.87
N VAL A 214 9.39 26.30 -6.30
CA VAL A 214 9.18 25.98 -7.73
C VAL A 214 7.76 26.40 -8.16
N GLY A 215 7.66 27.56 -8.82
CA GLY A 215 6.65 27.94 -9.81
C GLY A 215 5.17 27.62 -9.51
N GLU A 216 4.47 28.56 -8.88
CA GLU A 216 3.06 28.50 -8.49
C GLU A 216 2.05 28.38 -9.65
N GLU A 217 2.48 28.40 -10.92
CA GLU A 217 1.54 28.46 -12.06
C GLU A 217 1.05 27.09 -12.56
N THR A 218 1.75 25.98 -12.27
CA THR A 218 1.35 24.64 -12.77
C THR A 218 0.45 23.87 -11.80
N SER A 219 0.55 24.17 -10.49
CA SER A 219 -0.12 23.39 -9.44
C SER A 219 -1.59 23.80 -9.24
N MET A 220 -1.93 25.08 -9.48
CA MET A 220 -3.30 25.57 -9.34
C MET A 220 -4.25 25.12 -10.45
N ALA A 221 -3.76 24.85 -11.66
CA ALA A 221 -4.61 24.45 -12.79
C ALA A 221 -5.15 23.01 -12.67
N ILE A 222 -4.48 22.14 -11.92
CA ILE A 222 -4.84 20.72 -11.75
C ILE A 222 -5.79 20.52 -10.56
N MET A 223 -5.66 21.33 -9.50
CA MET A 223 -6.43 21.17 -8.26
C MET A 223 -7.93 21.50 -8.44
N VAL A 224 -8.30 22.29 -9.44
CA VAL A 224 -9.69 22.76 -9.64
C VAL A 224 -10.62 21.72 -10.27
N ARG A 225 -10.12 20.60 -10.83
CA ARG A 225 -10.97 19.65 -11.59
C ARG A 225 -11.32 18.32 -10.91
N SER A 226 -10.86 18.03 -9.69
CA SER A 226 -11.17 16.74 -9.05
C SER A 226 -11.14 16.80 -7.52
N GLY A 227 -12.30 16.70 -6.87
CA GLY A 227 -12.44 16.16 -5.50
C GLY A 227 -11.50 16.69 -4.40
N GLY A 228 -11.20 18.00 -4.38
CA GLY A 228 -10.10 18.57 -3.60
C GLY A 228 -10.05 18.26 -2.10
N ARG A 229 -11.20 18.08 -1.43
CA ARG A 229 -11.24 17.86 0.03
C ARG A 229 -10.94 16.41 0.45
N GLY A 230 -11.35 15.42 -0.34
CA GLY A 230 -11.09 14.01 -0.05
C GLY A 230 -9.61 13.66 -0.23
N ARG A 231 -9.02 14.14 -1.33
CA ARG A 231 -7.60 13.90 -1.64
C ARG A 231 -6.65 14.53 -0.63
N GLU A 232 -6.99 15.70 -0.08
CA GLU A 232 -6.19 16.35 0.97
C GLU A 232 -6.17 15.52 2.27
N LEU A 233 -7.29 14.91 2.65
CA LEU A 233 -7.36 14.03 3.82
C LEU A 233 -6.54 12.75 3.61
N GLU A 234 -6.65 12.13 2.44
CA GLU A 234 -5.84 10.96 2.10
C GLU A 234 -4.33 11.30 2.11
N ASP A 235 -3.94 12.44 1.57
CA ASP A 235 -2.54 12.88 1.55
C ASP A 235 -2.01 13.19 2.97
N LYS A 236 -2.87 13.67 3.88
CA LYS A 236 -2.55 13.84 5.31
C LYS A 236 -2.30 12.49 5.99
N VAL A 237 -3.17 11.49 5.76
CA VAL A 237 -2.98 10.14 6.31
C VAL A 237 -1.69 9.53 5.78
N MET A 238 -1.41 9.66 4.49
CA MET A 238 -0.16 9.19 3.87
C MET A 238 1.08 9.78 4.55
N LYS A 239 1.11 11.09 4.78
CA LYS A 239 2.20 11.76 5.50
C LYS A 239 2.28 11.34 6.97
N MET A 240 1.14 11.08 7.60
CA MET A 240 1.07 10.59 8.98
C MET A 240 1.69 9.20 9.12
N ILE A 241 1.50 8.30 8.15
CA ILE A 241 2.18 7.00 8.11
C ILE A 241 3.70 7.20 8.15
N GLN A 242 4.24 8.10 7.33
CA GLN A 242 5.68 8.41 7.29
C GLN A 242 6.16 8.94 8.65
N LYS A 243 5.42 9.87 9.26
CA LYS A 243 5.74 10.43 10.58
C LYS A 243 5.76 9.35 11.66
N CYS A 244 4.74 8.49 11.72
CA CYS A 244 4.66 7.41 12.71
C CYS A 244 5.83 6.44 12.58
N VAL A 245 6.22 6.07 11.34
CA VAL A 245 7.38 5.21 11.10
C VAL A 245 8.66 5.83 11.65
N GLN A 246 8.86 7.14 11.47
CA GLN A 246 10.02 7.83 12.03
C GLN A 246 10.00 7.88 13.56
N ILE A 247 8.85 8.20 14.16
CA ILE A 247 8.68 8.21 15.62
C ILE A 247 9.03 6.84 16.20
N VAL A 248 8.51 5.76 15.60
CA VAL A 248 8.80 4.39 16.06
C VAL A 248 10.29 4.06 16.01
N HIS A 249 10.99 4.44 14.94
CA HIS A 249 12.43 4.23 14.86
C HIS A 249 13.22 5.09 15.85
N LEU A 250 12.78 6.33 16.10
CA LEU A 250 13.39 7.21 17.11
C LEU A 250 13.19 6.66 18.53
N ASP A 251 11.99 6.20 18.85
CA ASP A 251 11.68 5.63 20.17
C ASP A 251 12.46 4.33 20.42
N ASP A 252 12.53 3.42 19.44
CA ASP A 252 13.35 2.20 19.55
C ASP A 252 14.84 2.53 19.70
N MET A 253 15.31 3.59 19.03
CA MET A 253 16.69 4.05 19.16
C MET A 253 16.99 4.60 20.56
N LYS A 254 16.11 5.46 21.10
CA LYS A 254 16.22 5.99 22.48
C LYS A 254 16.24 4.85 23.50
N GLU A 255 15.30 3.92 23.41
CA GLU A 255 15.22 2.77 24.32
C GLU A 255 16.47 1.88 24.27
N ARG A 256 17.10 1.74 23.10
CA ARG A 256 18.36 1.00 22.96
C ARG A 256 19.55 1.74 23.57
N LEU A 257 19.64 3.05 23.35
CA LEU A 257 20.69 3.88 23.95
C LEU A 257 20.59 3.87 25.48
N GLU A 258 19.39 3.97 26.04
CA GLU A 258 19.15 3.83 27.48
C GLU A 258 19.62 2.47 28.03
N LYS A 259 19.50 1.41 27.24
CA LYS A 259 19.96 0.05 27.57
C LYS A 259 21.46 -0.18 27.29
N GLY A 260 22.16 0.82 26.74
CA GLY A 260 23.56 0.70 26.33
C GLY A 260 23.80 -0.10 25.04
N ASP A 261 22.75 -0.41 24.27
CA ASP A 261 22.83 -1.09 22.96
C ASP A 261 23.08 -0.08 21.84
N VAL A 262 24.31 0.46 21.80
CA VAL A 262 24.73 1.46 20.80
C VAL A 262 24.69 0.87 19.39
N ASP A 263 25.14 -0.38 19.21
CA ASP A 263 25.15 -1.03 17.91
C ASP A 263 23.74 -1.20 17.35
N GLY A 264 22.79 -1.63 18.18
CA GLY A 264 21.37 -1.71 17.80
C GLY A 264 20.78 -0.35 17.45
N ALA A 265 21.11 0.70 18.21
CA ALA A 265 20.68 2.06 17.93
C ALA A 265 21.20 2.56 16.57
N VAL A 266 22.49 2.34 16.27
CA VAL A 266 23.11 2.74 14.99
C VAL A 266 22.44 2.06 13.80
N LEU A 267 21.98 0.80 13.93
CA LEU A 267 21.29 0.10 12.86
C LEU A 267 19.96 0.77 12.44
N ARG A 268 19.34 1.56 13.32
CA ARG A 268 18.09 2.29 13.05
C ARG A 268 18.30 3.57 12.24
N LEU A 269 19.48 4.19 12.30
CA LEU A 269 19.80 5.42 11.56
C LEU A 269 19.53 5.32 10.06
N ARG A 270 19.67 4.13 9.47
CA ARG A 270 19.43 3.90 8.04
C ARG A 270 17.99 4.22 7.60
N PHE A 271 17.04 4.19 8.52
CA PHE A 271 15.61 4.40 8.25
C PHE A 271 15.16 5.83 8.52
N PHE A 272 16.09 6.73 8.89
CA PHE A 272 15.76 8.12 9.17
C PHE A 272 15.70 8.97 7.90
N HIS A 273 14.59 9.68 7.78
CA HIS A 273 14.32 10.61 6.69
C HIS A 273 13.84 11.92 7.29
N LEU A 274 14.70 12.93 7.33
CA LEU A 274 14.39 14.25 7.91
C LEU A 274 13.18 14.93 7.27
N SER A 275 12.87 14.57 6.01
CA SER A 275 11.66 15.08 5.40
C SER A 275 10.39 14.60 6.11
N TYR A 276 10.38 13.50 6.87
CA TYR A 276 9.18 12.73 7.25
C TYR A 276 8.25 13.30 8.34
N GLY A 277 8.30 14.62 8.57
CA GLY A 277 7.32 15.33 9.40
C GLY A 277 7.54 15.23 10.91
N VAL A 278 8.70 14.72 11.33
CA VAL A 278 9.21 14.77 12.70
C VAL A 278 10.13 16.00 12.81
N GLU A 279 10.09 16.70 13.94
CA GLU A 279 10.86 17.93 14.09
C GLU A 279 12.37 17.66 14.18
N GLU A 280 13.18 18.51 13.55
CA GLU A 280 14.64 18.31 13.47
C GLU A 280 15.30 18.21 14.86
N HIS A 281 14.74 18.89 15.86
CA HIS A 281 15.27 18.86 17.23
C HIS A 281 15.11 17.47 17.89
N GLU A 282 14.09 16.70 17.51
CA GLU A 282 13.88 15.33 18.01
C GLU A 282 14.95 14.37 17.47
N TYR A 283 15.42 14.59 16.24
CA TYR A 283 16.55 13.83 15.67
C TYR A 283 17.89 14.22 16.30
N ARG A 284 18.09 15.52 16.59
CA ARG A 284 19.36 16.02 17.17
C ARG A 284 19.64 15.43 18.55
N TYR A 285 18.62 15.32 19.39
CA TYR A 285 18.75 14.71 20.72
C TYR A 285 19.34 13.30 20.64
N VAL A 286 18.81 12.48 19.74
CA VAL A 286 19.24 11.09 19.57
C VAL A 286 20.63 10.98 18.92
N HIS A 287 20.96 11.90 18.01
CA HIS A 287 22.29 11.95 17.38
C HIS A 287 23.39 12.38 18.37
N GLU A 288 23.12 13.33 19.24
CA GLU A 288 24.07 13.77 20.28
C GLU A 288 24.38 12.63 21.27
N ASP A 289 23.36 11.88 21.71
CA ASP A 289 23.54 10.73 22.61
C ASP A 289 24.38 9.60 21.97
N CYS A 290 24.24 9.36 20.66
CA CYS A 290 25.10 8.42 19.92
C CYS A 290 26.57 8.84 19.84
N LEU A 291 26.87 10.14 19.85
CA LEU A 291 28.24 10.64 19.77
C LEU A 291 28.95 10.66 21.13
N VAL A 292 28.20 10.73 22.23
CA VAL A 292 28.75 10.76 23.61
C VAL A 292 29.15 9.38 24.12
N LEU A 293 28.65 8.30 23.50
CA LEU A 293 28.92 6.90 23.88
C LEU A 293 30.06 6.24 23.08
N ASN A 294 30.71 6.96 22.17
CA ASN A 294 31.94 6.55 21.46
C ASN A 294 33.19 7.20 22.07
#